data_AF-A0A383CJM2-F1
#
_entry.id   AF-A0A383CJM2-F1
#
_cell.length_a   1.000
_cell.length_b   1.000
_cell.length_c   1.000
_cell.angle_alpha   90.00
_cell.angle_beta   90.00
_cell.angle_gamma   90.00
#
_symmetry.space_group_name_H-M   'P 1'
#
loop_
_entity.id
_entity.type
_entity.pdbx_description
1 polymer ?
#
loop_
_entity_poly.entity_id
_entity_poly.type
_entity_poly.pdbx_seq_one_letter_code
_entity_poly.pdbx_strand_id
1 'polypeptide(L)'
;VNFLNYLCVSEMNVSVGRIVYTQMLNSDAGTEADITITRLDDDCFMFITSATSHNKDYYWLLSYAKKFNDVIIQDVTKDYGCLSLMGPNSRNYLQSIIDEDISNTSLPFGFSKKVKLAGVECILNRITYVGELGYEIYTPYEKLVDVFETIYSKNKDNPIKLAGYHALNSLRMEKGYLHWGHDIAIEENPYEAGVGFCVNLNKQSPFLGQEALQIKKEKGIKKRKVNFSLSDNSLLLYHY
;
A
#
# COMPACT_ATOMS: atom_id res chain seq x y z
N VAL A 1 -13.53 12.74 -0.37
CA VAL A 1 -13.24 12.27 1.02
C VAL A 1 -14.32 11.37 1.63
N ASN A 2 -15.60 11.80 1.71
CA ASN A 2 -16.65 11.06 2.43
C ASN A 2 -16.84 9.60 1.97
N PHE A 3 -16.80 9.35 0.66
CA PHE A 3 -16.85 8.00 0.09
C PHE A 3 -15.74 7.08 0.63
N LEU A 4 -14.49 7.55 0.62
CA LEU A 4 -13.37 6.79 1.16
C LEU A 4 -13.46 6.63 2.67
N ASN A 5 -13.95 7.65 3.39
CA ASN A 5 -14.20 7.55 4.82
C ASN A 5 -15.32 6.55 5.16
N TYR A 6 -16.26 6.30 4.26
CA TYR A 6 -17.25 5.25 4.45
C TYR A 6 -16.67 3.85 4.20
N LEU A 7 -15.77 3.68 3.21
CA LEU A 7 -15.22 2.37 2.88
C LEU A 7 -14.00 1.95 3.69
N CYS A 8 -13.14 2.89 4.07
CA CYS A 8 -11.88 2.62 4.75
C CYS A 8 -12.04 2.70 6.26
N VAL A 9 -11.36 1.83 7.01
CA VAL A 9 -11.34 1.89 8.49
C VAL A 9 -10.55 3.08 9.03
N SER A 10 -9.62 3.63 8.24
CA SER A 10 -8.75 4.76 8.62
C SER A 10 -9.36 6.11 8.26
N GLU A 11 -8.86 7.19 8.86
CA GLU A 11 -9.21 8.56 8.47
C GLU A 11 -8.64 8.89 7.08
N MET A 12 -9.51 9.37 6.19
CA MET A 12 -9.16 9.69 4.80
C MET A 12 -9.12 11.19 4.53
N ASN A 13 -9.60 12.04 5.44
CA ASN A 13 -9.38 13.48 5.41
C ASN A 13 -7.98 13.84 5.93
N VAL A 14 -6.96 13.40 5.21
CA VAL A 14 -5.54 13.62 5.51
C VAL A 14 -4.97 14.69 4.59
N SER A 15 -3.80 15.27 4.90
CA SER A 15 -3.18 16.26 4.01
C SER A 15 -2.89 15.70 2.61
N VAL A 16 -2.87 16.56 1.60
CA VAL A 16 -2.35 16.22 0.27
C VAL A 16 -0.92 15.67 0.38
N GLY A 17 -0.61 14.65 -0.43
CA GLY A 17 0.61 13.87 -0.39
C GLY A 17 0.60 12.74 0.64
N ARG A 18 -0.34 12.68 1.59
CA ARG A 18 -0.36 11.60 2.59
C ARG A 18 -0.73 10.27 1.95
N ILE A 19 0.00 9.24 2.35
CA ILE A 19 -0.27 7.84 2.03
C ILE A 19 -0.88 7.17 3.26
N VAL A 20 -2.01 6.49 3.07
CA VAL A 20 -2.77 5.81 4.13
C VAL A 20 -2.84 4.32 3.82
N TYR A 21 -2.24 3.50 4.69
CA TYR A 21 -2.47 2.06 4.73
C TYR A 21 -3.75 1.78 5.51
N THR A 22 -4.70 1.09 4.89
CA THR A 22 -6.04 0.89 5.47
C THR A 22 -6.70 -0.37 4.93
N GLN A 23 -7.72 -0.83 5.65
CA GLN A 23 -8.58 -1.93 5.24
C GLN A 23 -9.95 -1.42 4.80
N MET A 24 -10.55 -2.11 3.84
CA MET A 24 -11.99 -2.01 3.55
C MET A 24 -12.67 -3.26 4.07
N LEU A 25 -13.78 -3.11 4.79
CA LEU A 25 -14.50 -4.23 5.38
C LEU A 25 -15.83 -4.51 4.67
N ASN A 26 -16.32 -5.74 4.82
CA ASN A 26 -17.73 -6.05 4.56
C ASN A 26 -18.60 -5.75 5.80
N SER A 27 -19.91 -5.95 5.67
CA SER A 27 -20.88 -5.71 6.76
C SER A 27 -20.61 -6.53 8.01
N ASP A 28 -19.98 -7.70 7.88
CA ASP A 28 -19.62 -8.59 8.99
C ASP A 28 -18.23 -8.31 9.56
N ALA A 29 -17.62 -7.17 9.18
CA ALA A 29 -16.28 -6.74 9.58
C ALA A 29 -15.12 -7.65 9.09
N GLY A 30 -15.37 -8.47 8.07
CA GLY A 30 -14.33 -9.20 7.34
C GLY A 30 -13.53 -8.29 6.40
N THR A 31 -12.24 -8.59 6.21
CA THR A 31 -11.35 -7.74 5.42
C THR A 31 -11.50 -8.00 3.92
N GLU A 32 -12.25 -7.13 3.25
CA GLU A 32 -12.44 -7.19 1.79
C GLU A 32 -11.18 -6.75 1.06
N ALA A 33 -10.51 -5.70 1.51
CA ALA A 33 -9.29 -5.22 0.85
C ALA A 33 -8.29 -4.73 1.89
N ASP A 34 -7.01 -4.97 1.62
CA ASP A 34 -5.87 -4.43 2.37
C ASP A 34 -5.00 -3.61 1.44
N ILE A 35 -5.08 -2.29 1.55
CA ILE A 35 -4.74 -1.39 0.45
C ILE A 35 -4.04 -0.14 0.93
N THR A 36 -3.45 0.57 -0.04
CA THR A 36 -2.81 1.86 0.19
C THR A 36 -3.49 2.92 -0.67
N ILE A 37 -3.83 4.05 -0.04
CA ILE A 37 -4.42 5.21 -0.74
C ILE A 37 -3.52 6.42 -0.55
N THR A 38 -3.18 7.08 -1.65
CA THR A 38 -2.47 8.36 -1.65
C THR A 38 -3.43 9.49 -1.96
N ARG A 39 -3.51 10.54 -1.14
CA ARG A 39 -4.23 11.77 -1.48
C ARG A 39 -3.34 12.61 -2.40
N LEU A 40 -3.62 12.63 -3.70
CA LEU A 40 -2.82 13.35 -4.70
C LEU A 40 -3.15 14.84 -4.76
N ASP A 41 -4.40 15.20 -4.49
CA ASP A 41 -4.92 16.56 -4.48
C ASP A 41 -6.12 16.67 -3.52
N ASP A 42 -6.79 17.82 -3.46
CA ASP A 42 -7.92 18.06 -2.56
C ASP A 42 -9.01 16.99 -2.73
N ASP A 43 -9.38 16.65 -3.96
CA ASP A 43 -10.40 15.63 -4.26
C ASP A 43 -9.89 14.48 -5.15
N CYS A 44 -8.57 14.34 -5.30
CA CYS A 44 -7.95 13.30 -6.10
C CYS A 44 -7.18 12.29 -5.23
N PHE A 45 -7.47 11.00 -5.42
CA PHE A 45 -6.87 9.91 -4.66
C PHE A 45 -6.39 8.80 -5.59
N MET A 46 -5.20 8.26 -5.32
CA MET A 46 -4.68 7.08 -6.01
C MET A 46 -4.82 5.86 -5.11
N PHE A 47 -5.56 4.87 -5.59
CA PHE A 47 -5.83 3.61 -4.90
C PHE A 47 -4.94 2.51 -5.44
N ILE A 48 -4.13 1.89 -4.58
CA ILE A 48 -3.23 0.80 -4.93
C ILE A 48 -3.72 -0.49 -4.26
N THR A 49 -3.92 -1.52 -5.07
CA THR A 49 -4.31 -2.87 -4.62
C THR A 49 -3.50 -3.96 -5.33
N SER A 50 -3.65 -5.20 -4.87
CA SER A 50 -3.02 -6.37 -5.47
C SER A 50 -3.52 -6.62 -6.90
N ALA A 51 -2.62 -7.04 -7.78
CA ALA A 51 -2.97 -7.48 -9.13
C ALA A 51 -3.99 -8.64 -9.13
N THR A 52 -3.97 -9.49 -8.10
CA THR A 52 -4.87 -10.64 -7.98
C THR A 52 -6.27 -10.26 -7.48
N SER A 53 -6.43 -9.12 -6.79
CA SER A 53 -7.70 -8.64 -6.27
C SER A 53 -8.28 -7.46 -7.06
N HIS A 54 -7.56 -6.93 -8.05
CA HIS A 54 -7.91 -5.75 -8.83
C HIS A 54 -9.41 -5.69 -9.22
N ASN A 55 -9.92 -6.69 -9.93
CA ASN A 55 -11.32 -6.69 -10.40
C ASN A 55 -12.29 -6.63 -9.23
N LYS A 56 -12.04 -7.41 -8.17
CA LYS A 56 -12.90 -7.47 -6.99
C LYS A 56 -12.96 -6.09 -6.32
N ASP A 57 -11.81 -5.48 -6.08
CA ASP A 57 -11.72 -4.19 -5.39
C ASP A 57 -12.29 -3.06 -6.24
N TYR A 58 -12.06 -3.07 -7.55
CA TYR A 58 -12.62 -2.11 -8.49
C TYR A 58 -14.16 -2.16 -8.50
N TYR A 59 -14.75 -3.34 -8.67
CA TYR A 59 -16.21 -3.48 -8.65
C TYR A 59 -16.81 -3.22 -7.26
N TRP A 60 -16.08 -3.52 -6.18
CA TRP A 60 -16.47 -3.14 -4.83
C TRP A 60 -16.58 -1.63 -4.70
N LEU A 61 -15.55 -0.88 -5.09
CA LEU A 61 -15.56 0.58 -5.12
C LEU A 61 -16.73 1.12 -5.94
N LEU A 62 -16.94 0.63 -7.16
CA LEU A 62 -18.04 1.05 -8.04
C LEU A 62 -19.42 0.79 -7.43
N SER A 63 -19.60 -0.32 -6.71
CA SER A 63 -20.88 -0.67 -6.10
C SER A 63 -21.31 0.32 -5.02
N TYR A 64 -20.36 0.81 -4.23
CA TYR A 64 -20.61 1.76 -3.15
C TYR A 64 -20.55 3.22 -3.62
N ALA A 65 -19.79 3.52 -4.67
CA ALA A 65 -19.73 4.87 -5.24
C ALA A 65 -21.12 5.38 -5.66
N LYS A 66 -22.01 4.48 -6.11
CA LYS A 66 -23.42 4.80 -6.44
C LYS A 66 -24.23 5.40 -5.30
N LYS A 67 -23.77 5.28 -4.04
CA LYS A 67 -24.41 5.86 -2.85
C LYS A 67 -23.97 7.30 -2.58
N PHE A 68 -22.99 7.80 -3.33
CA PHE A 68 -22.41 9.12 -3.17
C PHE A 68 -22.59 9.90 -4.47
N ASN A 69 -22.88 11.18 -4.34
CA ASN A 69 -22.83 12.10 -5.47
C ASN A 69 -21.35 12.42 -5.76
N ASP A 70 -21.02 12.67 -7.03
CA ASP A 70 -19.72 13.24 -7.44
C ASP A 70 -18.49 12.37 -7.17
N VAL A 71 -18.64 11.04 -7.25
CA VAL A 71 -17.51 10.10 -7.22
C VAL A 71 -17.28 9.52 -8.61
N ILE A 72 -16.08 9.78 -9.15
CA ILE A 72 -15.60 9.17 -10.39
C ILE A 72 -14.48 8.19 -10.03
N ILE A 73 -14.60 6.95 -10.48
CA ILE A 73 -13.57 5.93 -10.32
C ILE A 73 -13.08 5.56 -11.71
N GLN A 74 -11.81 5.83 -11.97
CA GLN A 74 -11.12 5.46 -13.20
C GLN A 74 -10.09 4.37 -12.89
N ASP A 75 -10.13 3.29 -13.66
CA ASP A 75 -9.05 2.31 -13.65
C ASP A 75 -7.88 2.81 -14.49
N VAL A 76 -6.77 3.12 -13.83
CA VAL A 76 -5.52 3.61 -14.43
C VAL A 76 -4.41 2.57 -14.38
N THR A 77 -4.75 1.29 -14.13
CA THR A 77 -3.75 0.20 -13.96
C THR A 77 -2.86 0.03 -15.18
N LYS A 78 -3.36 0.35 -16.38
CA LYS A 78 -2.60 0.28 -17.65
C LYS A 78 -1.87 1.57 -17.99
N ASP A 79 -2.15 2.66 -17.27
CA ASP A 79 -1.58 3.97 -17.54
C ASP A 79 -0.25 4.16 -16.80
N TYR A 80 -0.02 3.38 -15.73
CA TYR A 80 1.17 3.48 -14.88
C TYR A 80 1.92 2.15 -14.76
N GLY A 81 3.25 2.22 -14.78
CA GLY A 81 4.14 1.20 -14.26
C GLY A 81 4.66 1.58 -12.86
N CYS A 82 5.02 0.59 -12.05
CA CYS A 82 5.61 0.80 -10.72
C CYS A 82 6.97 0.11 -10.61
N LEU A 83 7.97 0.85 -10.13
CA LEU A 83 9.28 0.32 -9.75
C LEU A 83 9.52 0.53 -8.26
N SER A 84 10.04 -0.49 -7.59
CA SER A 84 10.38 -0.42 -6.16
C SER A 84 11.89 -0.34 -5.97
N LEU A 85 12.38 0.77 -5.42
CA LEU A 85 13.78 0.94 -5.03
C LEU A 85 13.89 0.87 -3.51
N MET A 86 14.35 -0.26 -3.01
CA MET A 86 14.37 -0.57 -1.59
C MET A 86 15.79 -0.83 -1.07
N GLY A 87 16.03 -0.48 0.19
CA GLY A 87 17.29 -0.67 0.90
C GLY A 87 17.85 0.62 1.52
N PRO A 88 18.83 0.50 2.44
CA PRO A 88 19.36 1.63 3.21
C PRO A 88 19.98 2.73 2.33
N ASN A 89 20.53 2.36 1.16
CA ASN A 89 21.16 3.29 0.23
C ASN A 89 20.18 3.92 -0.78
N SER A 90 18.90 3.53 -0.78
CA SER A 90 17.91 3.95 -1.78
C SER A 90 17.75 5.47 -1.86
N ARG A 91 17.73 6.19 -0.72
CA ARG A 91 17.65 7.66 -0.71
C ARG A 91 18.88 8.29 -1.33
N ASN A 92 20.08 7.93 -0.86
CA ASN A 92 21.32 8.53 -1.35
C ASN A 92 21.48 8.30 -2.84
N TYR A 93 21.10 7.11 -3.30
CA TYR A 93 21.09 6.77 -4.72
C TYR A 93 20.06 7.59 -5.50
N LEU A 94 18.80 7.58 -5.08
CA LEU A 94 17.75 8.27 -5.82
C LEU A 94 17.99 9.79 -5.85
N GLN A 95 18.45 10.38 -4.74
CA GLN A 95 18.78 11.80 -4.64
C GLN A 95 19.91 12.21 -5.60
N SER A 96 20.81 11.31 -5.99
CA SER A 96 21.89 11.65 -6.95
C SER A 96 21.42 11.68 -8.40
N ILE A 97 20.18 11.26 -8.67
CA ILE A 97 19.64 11.14 -10.03
C ILE A 97 18.34 11.94 -10.24
N ILE A 98 17.88 12.67 -9.22
CA ILE A 98 16.75 13.62 -9.26
C ILE A 98 17.15 14.96 -8.64
N ASP A 99 16.46 16.03 -9.01
CA ASP A 99 16.73 17.38 -8.48
C ASP A 99 15.90 17.69 -7.23
N GLU A 100 14.74 17.03 -7.07
CA GLU A 100 13.85 17.27 -5.94
C GLU A 100 14.44 16.76 -4.62
N ASP A 101 14.31 17.56 -3.55
CA ASP A 101 14.69 17.13 -2.21
C ASP A 101 13.78 15.98 -1.73
N ILE A 102 14.39 14.84 -1.40
CA ILE A 102 13.74 13.65 -0.81
C ILE A 102 14.31 13.31 0.58
N SER A 103 14.86 14.31 1.26
CA SER A 103 15.25 14.24 2.66
C SER A 103 14.07 13.81 3.55
N ASN A 104 14.38 13.37 4.78
CA ASN A 104 13.35 13.00 5.74
C ASN A 104 12.35 14.12 6.03
N THR A 105 12.78 15.37 5.92
CA THR A 105 11.96 16.55 6.15
C THR A 105 11.05 16.84 4.96
N SER A 106 11.58 16.73 3.73
CA SER A 106 10.82 17.05 2.51
C SER A 106 9.87 15.93 2.09
N LEU A 107 10.28 14.67 2.25
CA LEU A 107 9.48 13.48 1.95
C LEU A 107 9.55 12.49 3.13
N PRO A 108 8.75 12.69 4.19
CA PRO A 108 8.67 11.78 5.33
C PRO A 108 8.01 10.43 4.95
N PHE A 109 8.14 9.43 5.83
CA PHE A 109 7.50 8.12 5.58
C PHE A 109 5.97 8.24 5.54
N GLY A 110 5.34 7.53 4.59
CA GLY A 110 3.91 7.60 4.35
C GLY A 110 3.49 8.90 3.66
N PHE A 111 4.38 9.49 2.86
CA PHE A 111 4.08 10.63 2.00
C PHE A 111 4.53 10.36 0.56
N SER A 112 3.90 11.10 -0.35
CA SER A 112 4.10 11.07 -1.78
C SER A 112 4.49 12.45 -2.28
N LYS A 113 5.29 12.48 -3.35
CA LYS A 113 5.74 13.70 -4.01
C LYS A 113 5.90 13.45 -5.50
N LYS A 114 5.59 14.45 -6.32
CA LYS A 114 5.95 14.43 -7.75
C LYS A 114 7.43 14.74 -7.90
N VAL A 115 8.13 13.95 -8.69
CA VAL A 115 9.55 14.13 -9.00
C VAL A 115 9.80 13.95 -10.49
N LYS A 116 10.88 14.54 -11.00
CA LYS A 116 11.31 14.33 -12.37
C LYS A 116 12.46 13.33 -12.40
N LEU A 117 12.23 12.18 -13.05
CA LEU A 117 13.23 11.13 -13.22
C LEU A 117 13.31 10.75 -14.70
N ALA A 118 14.53 10.71 -15.26
CA ALA A 118 14.75 10.48 -16.69
C ALA A 118 13.98 11.46 -17.62
N GLY A 119 13.72 12.69 -17.14
CA GLY A 119 12.91 13.66 -17.89
C GLY A 119 11.39 13.46 -17.78
N VAL A 120 10.93 12.46 -17.04
CA VAL A 120 9.53 12.06 -16.90
C VAL A 120 9.01 12.44 -15.51
N GLU A 121 7.81 13.01 -15.44
CA GLU A 121 7.13 13.24 -14.16
C GLU A 121 6.66 11.90 -13.58
N CYS A 122 7.11 11.59 -12.37
CA CYS A 122 6.79 10.36 -11.64
C CYS A 122 6.17 10.70 -10.29
N ILE A 123 5.32 9.81 -9.78
CA ILE A 123 4.83 9.86 -8.40
C ILE A 123 5.76 9.02 -7.56
N LEU A 124 6.45 9.65 -6.61
CA LEU A 124 7.38 9.03 -5.70
C LEU A 124 6.75 8.85 -4.33
N ASN A 125 6.44 7.60 -3.98
CA ASN A 125 5.86 7.23 -2.70
C ASN A 125 6.95 6.75 -1.77
N ARG A 126 7.14 7.42 -0.62
CA ARG A 126 8.00 6.91 0.44
C ARG A 126 7.22 5.96 1.34
N ILE A 127 7.08 4.73 0.85
CA ILE A 127 6.47 3.59 1.53
C ILE A 127 7.30 2.33 1.24
N THR A 128 7.07 1.26 1.99
CA THR A 128 7.82 0.02 1.84
C THR A 128 6.96 -1.20 2.20
N TYR A 129 7.12 -2.27 1.41
CA TYR A 129 6.61 -3.59 1.74
C TYR A 129 7.73 -4.56 2.17
N VAL A 130 8.99 -4.10 2.21
CA VAL A 130 10.13 -4.89 2.71
C VAL A 130 10.60 -4.43 4.10
N GLY A 131 10.01 -3.35 4.63
CA GLY A 131 10.30 -2.73 5.93
C GLY A 131 11.60 -1.96 6.03
N GLU A 132 12.43 -2.00 4.99
CA GLU A 132 13.60 -1.13 4.86
C GLU A 132 13.22 0.21 4.21
N LEU A 133 14.10 1.21 4.35
CA LEU A 133 13.98 2.46 3.62
C LEU A 133 13.82 2.19 2.12
N GLY A 134 12.86 2.85 1.48
CA GLY A 134 12.68 2.72 0.05
C GLY A 134 11.55 3.59 -0.48
N TYR A 135 11.37 3.46 -1.78
CA TYR A 135 10.41 4.23 -2.55
C TYR A 135 9.74 3.36 -3.61
N GLU A 136 8.45 3.59 -3.82
CA GLU A 136 7.73 3.15 -5.01
C GLU A 136 7.68 4.32 -6.00
N ILE A 137 8.01 4.05 -7.26
CA ILE A 137 8.10 5.03 -8.33
C ILE A 137 7.04 4.67 -9.36
N TYR A 138 5.94 5.42 -9.38
CA TYR A 138 4.91 5.28 -10.39
C TYR A 138 5.22 6.23 -11.55
N THR A 139 5.26 5.70 -12.76
CA THR A 139 5.63 6.41 -13.99
C THR A 139 4.66 6.03 -15.11
N PRO A 140 4.39 6.91 -16.09
CA PRO A 140 3.60 6.53 -17.26
C PRO A 140 4.13 5.23 -17.88
N TYR A 141 3.23 4.29 -18.18
CA TYR A 141 3.61 2.93 -18.58
C TYR A 141 4.56 2.92 -19.79
N GLU A 142 4.32 3.80 -20.77
CA GLU A 142 5.14 3.96 -21.97
C GLU A 142 6.57 4.46 -21.70
N LYS A 143 6.83 4.98 -20.49
CA LYS A 143 8.15 5.44 -20.03
C LYS A 143 8.82 4.51 -19.05
N LEU A 144 8.17 3.43 -18.64
CA LEU A 144 8.66 2.53 -17.60
C LEU A 144 10.06 1.98 -17.90
N VAL A 145 10.32 1.59 -19.15
CA VAL A 145 11.62 1.07 -19.58
C VAL A 145 12.71 2.14 -19.50
N ASP A 146 12.43 3.36 -19.99
CA ASP A 146 13.38 4.47 -19.95
C ASP A 146 13.77 4.85 -18.50
N VAL A 147 12.76 4.88 -17.61
CA VAL A 147 12.97 5.13 -16.19
C VAL A 147 13.77 4.00 -15.54
N PHE A 148 13.42 2.74 -15.81
CA PHE A 148 14.15 1.58 -15.31
C PHE A 148 15.62 1.60 -15.74
N GLU A 149 15.89 1.79 -17.03
CA GLU A 149 17.26 1.84 -17.57
C GLU A 149 18.05 3.02 -16.99
N THR A 150 17.41 4.17 -16.76
CA THR A 150 18.08 5.31 -16.10
C THR A 150 18.46 4.97 -14.66
N ILE A 151 17.54 4.36 -13.90
CA ILE A 151 17.80 3.90 -12.53
C ILE A 151 18.87 2.80 -12.52
N TYR A 152 18.86 1.88 -13.47
CA TYR A 152 19.76 0.74 -13.45
C TYR A 152 21.17 1.10 -13.97
N SER A 153 21.27 1.93 -15.01
CA SER A 153 22.57 2.31 -15.61
C SER A 153 23.43 3.24 -14.73
N LYS A 154 22.80 4.08 -13.90
CA LYS A 154 23.50 5.02 -13.00
C LYS A 154 24.04 4.36 -11.70
N ASN A 155 23.97 3.04 -11.59
CA ASN A 155 24.30 2.30 -10.36
C ASN A 155 25.77 1.88 -10.21
N LYS A 156 26.69 2.36 -11.05
CA LYS A 156 28.08 1.86 -11.10
C LYS A 156 28.83 1.91 -9.75
N ASP A 157 28.57 2.94 -8.95
CA ASP A 157 29.20 3.13 -7.64
C ASP A 157 28.40 2.51 -6.48
N ASN A 158 27.15 2.11 -6.74
CA ASN A 158 26.23 1.48 -5.78
C ASN A 158 25.43 0.37 -6.49
N PRO A 159 25.98 -0.85 -6.63
CA PRO A 159 25.39 -1.87 -7.50
C PRO A 159 23.99 -2.28 -7.02
N ILE A 160 22.97 -1.88 -7.77
CA ILE A 160 21.58 -2.29 -7.53
C ILE A 160 21.44 -3.75 -7.94
N LYS A 161 20.80 -4.54 -7.07
CA LYS A 161 20.42 -5.92 -7.36
C LYS A 161 18.94 -5.98 -7.69
N LEU A 162 18.61 -6.66 -8.77
CA LEU A 162 17.24 -6.98 -9.10
C LEU A 162 16.74 -8.07 -8.15
N ALA A 163 15.52 -7.89 -7.66
CA ALA A 163 14.86 -8.82 -6.77
C ALA A 163 13.43 -9.07 -7.28
N GLY A 164 13.00 -10.34 -7.24
CA GLY A 164 11.65 -10.75 -7.63
C GLY A 164 10.76 -11.02 -6.42
N TYR A 165 9.58 -11.57 -6.70
CA TYR A 165 8.54 -11.84 -5.70
C TYR A 165 8.99 -12.77 -4.57
N HIS A 166 9.92 -13.71 -4.79
CA HIS A 166 10.40 -14.59 -3.72
C HIS A 166 11.19 -13.84 -2.64
N ALA A 167 12.09 -12.94 -3.05
CA ALA A 167 12.81 -12.09 -2.12
C ALA A 167 11.85 -11.12 -1.41
N LEU A 168 10.90 -10.53 -2.15
CA LEU A 168 9.86 -9.66 -1.59
C LEU A 168 9.03 -10.39 -0.52
N ASN A 169 8.60 -11.63 -0.80
CA ASN A 169 7.81 -12.42 0.14
C ASN A 169 8.60 -12.77 1.40
N SER A 170 9.89 -13.10 1.29
CA SER A 170 10.75 -13.32 2.46
C SER A 170 10.83 -12.06 3.33
N LEU A 171 11.15 -10.91 2.72
CA LEU A 171 11.35 -9.66 3.43
C LEU A 171 10.08 -9.17 4.13
N ARG A 172 8.93 -9.19 3.44
CA ARG A 172 7.65 -8.75 4.04
C ARG A 172 7.24 -9.63 5.21
N MET A 173 7.53 -10.94 5.15
CA MET A 173 7.20 -11.90 6.21
C MET A 173 8.02 -11.63 7.48
N GLU A 174 9.31 -11.30 7.35
CA GLU A 174 10.17 -10.91 8.47
C GLU A 174 9.63 -9.68 9.22
N LYS A 175 8.99 -8.75 8.50
CA LYS A 175 8.34 -7.57 9.09
C LYS A 175 6.91 -7.84 9.57
N GLY A 176 6.40 -9.05 9.32
CA GLY A 176 5.04 -9.46 9.66
C GLY A 176 3.95 -8.79 8.82
N TYR A 177 4.29 -8.17 7.69
CA TYR A 177 3.33 -7.54 6.79
C TYR A 177 2.42 -8.55 6.13
N LEU A 178 1.17 -8.15 5.93
CA LEU A 178 0.09 -8.98 5.44
C LEU A 178 0.04 -9.00 3.92
N HIS A 179 -0.39 -10.13 3.37
CA HIS A 179 -0.74 -10.30 1.96
C HIS A 179 -2.20 -10.76 1.91
N TRP A 180 -3.06 -9.92 1.33
CA TRP A 180 -4.45 -10.26 1.12
C TRP A 180 -4.59 -11.49 0.21
N GLY A 181 -5.44 -12.43 0.61
CA GLY A 181 -5.61 -13.75 -0.04
C GLY A 181 -4.75 -14.87 0.57
N HIS A 182 -3.75 -14.53 1.38
CA HIS A 182 -2.90 -15.53 2.07
C HIS A 182 -2.94 -15.37 3.60
N ASP A 183 -2.56 -14.19 4.11
CA ASP A 183 -2.53 -13.96 5.56
C ASP A 183 -3.87 -13.51 6.12
N ILE A 184 -4.65 -12.85 5.27
CA ILE A 184 -5.97 -12.32 5.58
C ILE A 184 -6.89 -12.43 4.37
N ALA A 185 -8.17 -12.63 4.63
CA ALA A 185 -9.23 -12.47 3.65
C ALA A 185 -10.50 -11.97 4.36
N ILE A 186 -11.65 -12.25 3.77
CA ILE A 186 -12.96 -11.86 4.31
C ILE A 186 -13.29 -12.53 5.65
N GLU A 187 -12.52 -13.51 6.10
CA GLU A 187 -12.73 -14.24 7.35
C GLU A 187 -12.06 -13.58 8.56
N GLU A 188 -11.05 -12.72 8.34
CA GLU A 188 -10.30 -12.03 9.38
C GLU A 188 -10.71 -10.57 9.45
N ASN A 189 -10.90 -10.08 10.67
CA ASN A 189 -11.04 -8.64 10.92
C ASN A 189 -9.70 -7.99 11.29
N PRO A 190 -9.57 -6.66 11.21
CA PRO A 190 -8.31 -5.95 11.50
C PRO A 190 -7.68 -6.26 12.86
N TYR A 191 -8.47 -6.54 13.91
CA TYR A 191 -7.94 -6.89 15.22
C TYR A 191 -7.34 -8.30 15.27
N GLU A 192 -7.97 -9.26 14.60
CA GLU A 192 -7.43 -10.63 14.46
C GLU A 192 -6.17 -10.64 13.59
N ALA A 193 -6.14 -9.80 12.55
CA ALA A 193 -5.01 -9.64 11.64
C ALA A 193 -3.80 -8.90 12.24
N GLY A 194 -3.95 -8.26 13.41
CA GLY A 194 -2.88 -7.49 14.05
C GLY A 194 -2.68 -6.08 13.48
N VAL A 195 -3.60 -5.59 12.64
CA VAL A 195 -3.58 -4.24 12.03
C VAL A 195 -4.64 -3.32 12.64
N GLY A 196 -5.08 -3.61 13.86
CA GLY A 196 -6.05 -2.80 14.59
C GLY A 196 -5.65 -1.33 14.81
N PHE A 197 -4.36 -0.99 14.64
CA PHE A 197 -3.88 0.39 14.68
C PHE A 197 -4.37 1.25 13.50
N CYS A 198 -4.81 0.64 12.40
CA CYS A 198 -5.42 1.35 11.27
C CYS A 198 -6.85 1.78 11.55
N VAL A 199 -7.53 1.15 12.52
CA VAL A 199 -8.97 1.32 12.75
C VAL A 199 -9.25 2.60 13.55
N ASN A 200 -9.96 3.54 12.93
CA ASN A 200 -10.47 4.73 13.61
C ASN A 200 -11.98 4.60 13.86
N LEU A 201 -12.37 4.18 15.07
CA LEU A 201 -13.77 4.07 15.49
C LEU A 201 -14.45 5.42 15.78
N ASN A 202 -13.67 6.51 15.85
CA ASN A 202 -14.14 7.84 16.21
C ASN A 202 -14.35 8.75 14.99
N LYS A 203 -14.48 8.16 13.80
CA LYS A 203 -14.77 8.91 12.58
C LYS A 203 -16.12 9.60 12.70
N GLN A 204 -16.23 10.80 12.13
CA GLN A 204 -17.45 11.61 12.16
C GLN A 204 -18.66 10.83 11.62
N SER A 205 -18.44 9.98 10.63
CA SER A 205 -19.43 9.04 10.10
C SER A 205 -18.89 7.62 10.20
N PRO A 206 -19.74 6.63 10.56
CA PRO A 206 -19.32 5.24 10.62
C PRO A 206 -18.84 4.73 9.25
N PHE A 207 -17.79 3.91 9.27
CA PHE A 207 -17.39 3.14 8.09
C PHE A 207 -18.19 1.83 7.99
N LEU A 208 -18.23 1.24 6.80
CA LEU A 208 -18.88 -0.04 6.54
C LEU A 208 -18.30 -1.15 7.44
N GLY A 209 -19.18 -1.85 8.15
CA GLY A 209 -18.77 -2.92 9.08
C GLY A 209 -18.30 -2.43 10.46
N GLN A 210 -18.35 -1.12 10.76
CA GLN A 210 -17.89 -0.58 12.05
C GLN A 210 -18.63 -1.19 13.24
N GLU A 211 -19.95 -1.30 13.18
CA GLU A 211 -20.77 -1.86 14.27
C GLU A 211 -20.39 -3.34 14.55
N ALA A 212 -20.33 -4.17 13.51
CA ALA A 212 -19.92 -5.55 13.62
C ALA A 212 -18.48 -5.67 14.18
N LEU A 213 -17.58 -4.78 13.78
CA LEU A 213 -16.20 -4.75 14.27
C LEU A 213 -16.14 -4.37 15.76
N GLN A 214 -16.95 -3.41 16.21
CA GLN A 214 -17.07 -3.02 17.62
C GLN A 214 -17.58 -4.17 18.47
N ILE A 215 -18.65 -4.84 18.05
CA ILE A 215 -19.19 -6.02 18.75
C ILE A 215 -18.14 -7.13 18.86
N LYS A 216 -17.41 -7.41 17.78
CA LYS A 216 -16.32 -8.41 17.78
C LYS A 216 -15.18 -8.02 18.72
N LYS A 217 -14.82 -6.73 18.78
CA LYS A 217 -13.82 -6.20 19.71
C LYS A 217 -14.23 -6.38 21.17
N GLU A 218 -15.47 -6.02 21.51
CA GLU A 218 -16.01 -6.11 22.87
C GLU A 218 -16.13 -7.56 23.36
N LYS A 219 -16.52 -8.48 22.48
CA LYS A 219 -16.57 -9.93 22.79
C LYS A 219 -15.18 -10.57 22.97
N GLY A 220 -14.12 -9.89 22.54
CA GLY A 220 -12.75 -10.39 22.52
C GLY A 220 -12.46 -11.26 21.29
N ILE A 221 -11.22 -11.15 20.78
CA ILE A 221 -10.76 -11.94 19.64
C ILE A 221 -10.58 -13.42 20.02
N LYS A 222 -11.02 -14.33 19.14
CA LYS A 222 -10.89 -15.79 19.33
C LYS A 222 -9.76 -16.41 18.53
N LYS A 223 -9.29 -15.71 17.49
CA LYS A 223 -8.12 -16.05 16.68
C LYS A 223 -7.24 -14.81 16.52
N ARG A 224 -5.95 -15.01 16.25
CA ARG A 224 -5.02 -13.93 15.91
C ARG A 224 -3.93 -14.44 14.99
N LYS A 225 -3.44 -13.56 14.11
CA LYS A 225 -2.26 -13.83 13.27
C LYS A 225 -1.01 -13.91 14.14
N VAL A 226 -0.21 -14.94 13.92
CA VAL A 226 1.10 -15.13 14.55
C VAL A 226 2.10 -15.59 13.49
N ASN A 227 3.39 -15.32 13.71
CA ASN A 227 4.46 -15.84 12.87
C ASN A 227 5.11 -17.03 13.58
N PHE A 228 5.40 -18.10 12.83
CA PHE A 228 6.13 -19.26 13.34
C PHE A 228 7.52 -19.31 12.70
N SER A 229 8.54 -19.62 13.51
CA SER A 229 9.84 -20.07 13.02
C SER A 229 9.95 -21.57 13.28
N LEU A 230 10.30 -22.34 12.25
CA LEU A 230 10.70 -23.73 12.45
C LEU A 230 12.05 -23.76 13.17
N SER A 231 12.28 -24.81 13.95
CA SER A 231 13.59 -25.10 14.55
C SER A 231 14.56 -25.75 13.56
N ASP A 232 14.03 -26.36 12.50
CA ASP A 232 14.80 -26.98 11.42
C ASP A 232 14.80 -26.08 10.18
N ASN A 233 15.98 -25.56 9.86
CA ASN A 233 16.19 -24.64 8.74
C ASN A 233 16.47 -25.36 7.42
N SER A 234 16.45 -26.70 7.39
CA SER A 234 16.58 -27.49 6.15
C SER A 234 15.27 -27.57 5.37
N LEU A 235 14.14 -27.28 6.01
CA LEU A 235 12.82 -27.28 5.39
C LEU A 235 12.49 -25.89 4.84
N LEU A 236 12.25 -25.81 3.54
CA LEU A 236 11.70 -24.61 2.91
C LEU A 236 10.17 -24.67 2.94
N LEU A 237 9.55 -23.92 3.85
CA LEU A 237 8.12 -23.67 3.79
C LEU A 237 7.84 -22.66 2.68
N TYR A 238 7.48 -23.17 1.52
CA TYR A 238 7.10 -22.37 0.36
C TYR A 238 5.61 -22.55 0.05
N HIS A 239 4.96 -21.44 -0.29
CA HIS A 239 3.58 -21.42 -0.78
C HIS A 239 3.60 -21.09 -2.27
N TYR A 240 2.93 -21.92 -3.07
CA TYR A 240 2.75 -21.73 -4.52
C TYR A 240 1.75 -20.64 -4.85
#